data_AF-A0A661ACR4-F1
#
_entry.id   AF-A0A661ACR4-F1
#
_cell.length_a   1.000
_cell.length_b   1.000
_cell.length_c   1.000
_cell.angle_alpha   90.00
_cell.angle_beta   90.00
_cell.angle_gamma   90.00
#
_symmetry.space_group_name_H-M   'P 1'
#
loop_
_entity.id
_entity.type
_entity.pdbx_description
1 polymer ?
#
loop_
_entity_poly.entity_id
_entity_poly.type
_entity_poly.pdbx_seq_one_letter_code
_entity_poly.pdbx_strand_id
1 'polypeptide(L)'
;MKKRGFYLKRKSGSSRRRFRLRYLLPFLFLFYLSKVGERPLAVVEGGVLTSRGRIIPARVEEKLPVVEGEIKNLEILLSFLFEVRDVERIWVREDGIVTRYGNKVFLWGKRNFREKRRVYEKLKEKEIEGVIDMRYPNYIILRKGGDKIAKR
;
A
#
# COMPACT_ATOMS: atom_id res chain seq x y z
N MET A 1 -52.11 71.45 -7.67
CA MET A 1 -50.71 71.13 -7.28
C MET A 1 -50.70 69.84 -6.47
N LYS A 2 -50.14 68.74 -6.99
CA LYS A 2 -49.97 67.46 -6.26
C LYS A 2 -48.47 67.16 -6.10
N LYS A 3 -47.98 67.15 -4.86
CA LYS A 3 -46.60 66.75 -4.51
C LYS A 3 -46.43 65.24 -4.73
N ARG A 4 -45.50 64.81 -5.59
CA ARG A 4 -45.10 63.41 -5.74
C ARG A 4 -43.95 63.13 -4.76
N GLY A 5 -44.20 62.27 -3.77
CA GLY A 5 -43.16 61.76 -2.89
C GLY A 5 -42.30 60.74 -3.62
N PHE A 6 -40.99 60.97 -3.66
CA PHE A 6 -40.00 59.99 -4.11
C PHE A 6 -39.69 59.01 -2.98
N TYR A 7 -40.03 57.73 -3.16
CA TYR A 7 -39.57 56.66 -2.29
C TYR A 7 -38.34 55.98 -2.90
N LEU A 8 -37.16 56.28 -2.36
CA LEU A 8 -35.90 55.58 -2.63
C LEU A 8 -35.88 54.26 -1.84
N LYS A 9 -36.17 53.15 -2.51
CA LYS A 9 -36.07 51.80 -1.93
C LYS A 9 -34.60 51.36 -1.92
N ARG A 10 -33.95 51.40 -0.76
CA ARG A 10 -32.59 50.89 -0.55
C ARG A 10 -32.53 49.41 -0.97
N LYS A 11 -31.68 49.09 -1.94
CA LYS A 11 -31.21 47.71 -2.18
C LYS A 11 -30.21 47.35 -1.08
N SER A 12 -30.68 46.78 0.02
CA SER A 12 -29.84 46.06 0.97
C SER A 12 -30.22 44.58 0.94
N GLY A 13 -29.40 43.79 0.25
CA GLY A 13 -29.55 42.34 0.20
C GLY A 13 -28.21 41.73 -0.13
N SER A 14 -27.30 41.75 0.85
CA SER A 14 -26.06 40.99 0.78
C SER A 14 -26.45 39.53 0.56
N SER A 15 -26.19 39.00 -0.63
CA SER A 15 -26.31 37.58 -0.93
C SER A 15 -25.22 36.83 -0.18
N ARG A 16 -25.40 36.65 1.13
CA ARG A 16 -24.64 35.67 1.90
C ARG A 16 -25.06 34.32 1.34
N ARG A 17 -24.30 33.80 0.37
CA ARG A 17 -24.32 32.40 -0.02
C ARG A 17 -24.15 31.59 1.26
N ARG A 18 -25.26 31.13 1.84
CA ARG A 18 -25.25 30.06 2.83
C ARG A 18 -24.76 28.84 2.06
N PHE A 19 -23.44 28.64 2.03
CA PHE A 19 -22.84 27.37 1.64
C PHE A 19 -23.49 26.34 2.57
N ARG A 20 -24.48 25.62 2.02
CA ARG A 20 -25.31 24.70 2.78
C ARG A 20 -24.37 23.60 3.27
N LEU A 21 -24.15 23.54 4.59
CA LEU A 21 -23.47 22.44 5.31
C LEU A 21 -23.97 21.05 4.86
N ARG A 22 -25.19 20.99 4.30
CA ARG A 22 -25.83 19.82 3.69
C ARG A 22 -25.02 19.17 2.56
N TYR A 23 -24.16 19.89 1.85
CA TYR A 23 -23.26 19.33 0.83
C TYR A 23 -21.86 19.00 1.37
N LEU A 24 -21.51 19.47 2.57
CA LEU A 24 -20.24 19.19 3.21
C LEU A 24 -20.23 17.78 3.82
N LEU A 25 -21.34 17.37 4.44
CA LEU A 25 -21.48 16.06 5.08
C LEU A 25 -21.35 14.87 4.11
N PRO A 26 -21.99 14.85 2.93
CA PRO A 26 -21.77 13.80 1.94
C PRO A 26 -20.33 13.78 1.42
N PHE A 27 -19.72 14.95 1.23
CA PHE A 27 -18.33 15.04 0.75
C PHE A 27 -17.35 14.54 1.82
N LEU A 28 -17.55 14.91 3.09
CA LEU A 28 -16.78 14.39 4.22
C LEU A 28 -17.03 12.89 4.43
N PHE A 29 -18.25 12.39 4.21
CA PHE A 29 -18.56 10.97 4.30
C PHE A 29 -17.92 10.16 3.16
N LEU A 30 -17.95 10.66 1.92
CA LEU A 30 -17.21 10.07 0.80
C LEU A 30 -15.69 10.15 1.02
N PHE A 31 -15.19 11.27 1.56
CA PHE A 31 -13.79 11.42 1.91
C PHE A 31 -13.38 10.46 3.04
N TYR A 32 -14.23 10.30 4.05
CA TYR A 32 -14.05 9.34 5.14
C TYR A 32 -14.06 7.90 4.61
N LEU A 33 -15.04 7.51 3.78
CA LEU A 33 -15.05 6.22 3.09
C LEU A 33 -13.80 6.01 2.20
N SER A 34 -13.30 7.08 1.58
CA SER A 34 -12.07 7.01 0.79
C SER A 34 -10.85 6.70 1.66
N LYS A 35 -10.81 7.15 2.92
CA LYS A 35 -9.73 6.92 3.88
C LYS A 35 -9.87 5.63 4.69
N VAL A 36 -11.09 5.26 5.08
CA VAL A 36 -11.37 4.03 5.85
C VAL A 36 -11.07 2.75 5.04
N GLY A 37 -11.08 2.84 3.71
CA GLY A 37 -10.70 1.73 2.82
C GLY A 37 -9.21 1.60 2.50
N GLU A 38 -8.39 2.60 2.82
CA GLU A 38 -6.94 2.60 2.51
C GLU A 38 -6.17 1.95 3.66
N ARG A 39 -6.20 0.62 3.72
CA ARG A 39 -5.39 -0.13 4.68
C ARG A 39 -3.91 -0.07 4.29
N PRO A 40 -3.01 0.24 5.22
CA PRO A 40 -1.59 0.26 4.92
C PRO A 40 -1.08 -1.19 4.77
N LEU A 41 -0.32 -1.43 3.69
CA LEU A 41 0.17 -2.75 3.33
C LEU A 41 1.67 -2.88 3.56
N ALA A 42 2.46 -1.87 3.20
CA ALA A 42 3.90 -1.89 3.31
C ALA A 42 4.47 -0.48 3.45
N VAL A 43 5.64 -0.36 4.07
CA VAL A 43 6.45 0.86 4.03
C VAL A 43 7.26 0.85 2.74
N VAL A 44 7.29 1.97 2.02
CA VAL A 44 8.05 2.17 0.78
C VAL A 44 8.86 3.46 0.90
N GLU A 45 9.79 3.69 -0.03
CA GLU A 45 10.44 5.00 -0.13
C GLU A 45 9.38 6.10 -0.34
N GLY A 46 9.42 7.14 0.50
CA GLY A 46 8.47 8.25 0.44
C GLY A 46 7.17 8.07 1.23
N GLY A 47 6.91 6.91 1.86
CA GLY A 47 5.77 6.75 2.76
C GLY A 47 5.23 5.32 2.88
N VAL A 48 3.91 5.20 2.80
CA VAL A 48 3.19 3.94 3.05
C VAL A 48 2.37 3.57 1.84
N LEU A 49 2.59 2.35 1.33
CA LEU A 49 1.78 1.76 0.29
C LEU A 49 0.46 1.25 0.87
N THR A 50 -0.63 1.68 0.28
CA THR A 50 -1.99 1.31 0.67
C THR A 50 -2.54 0.16 -0.17
N SER A 51 -3.63 -0.45 0.29
CA SER A 51 -4.40 -1.48 -0.43
C SER A 51 -4.92 -1.04 -1.81
N ARG A 52 -4.95 0.27 -2.08
CA ARG A 52 -5.33 0.84 -3.38
C ARG A 52 -4.14 1.15 -4.30
N GLY A 53 -2.92 0.75 -3.92
CA GLY A 53 -1.72 1.03 -4.71
C GLY A 53 -1.20 2.46 -4.61
N ARG A 54 -1.72 3.27 -3.68
CA ARG A 54 -1.26 4.66 -3.46
C ARG A 54 -0.20 4.70 -2.39
N ILE A 55 0.78 5.59 -2.56
CA ILE A 55 1.78 5.93 -1.56
C ILE A 55 1.30 7.20 -0.84
N ILE A 56 1.13 7.11 0.48
CA ILE A 56 0.74 8.25 1.32
C ILE A 56 1.85 8.56 2.34
N PRO A 57 2.18 9.83 2.58
CA PRO A 57 3.10 10.21 3.63
C PRO A 57 2.41 9.99 4.98
N ALA A 58 2.70 8.87 5.62
CA ALA A 58 2.11 8.49 6.91
C ALA A 58 3.15 7.80 7.78
N ARG A 59 3.01 7.97 9.09
CA ARG A 59 3.71 7.15 10.08
C ARG A 59 2.79 6.01 10.47
N VAL A 60 3.31 4.79 10.49
CA VAL A 60 2.56 3.60 10.92
C VAL A 60 3.21 3.08 12.19
N GLU A 61 2.39 2.88 13.22
CA GLU A 61 2.81 2.30 14.49
C GLU A 61 2.86 0.77 14.43
N GLU A 62 2.08 0.16 13.52
CA GLU A 62 2.10 -1.26 13.23
C GLU A 62 3.37 -1.69 12.48
N LYS A 63 3.89 -2.88 12.82
CA LYS A 63 5.02 -3.50 12.11
C LYS A 63 4.57 -3.97 10.72
N LEU A 64 4.84 -3.16 9.70
CA LEU A 64 4.58 -3.47 8.29
C LEU A 64 5.84 -3.97 7.57
N PRO A 65 5.69 -4.78 6.51
CA PRO A 65 6.81 -5.13 5.65
C PRO A 65 7.40 -3.87 5.00
N VAL A 66 8.72 -3.86 4.82
CA VAL A 66 9.44 -2.77 4.15
C VAL A 66 9.77 -3.19 2.73
N VAL A 67 9.36 -2.40 1.75
CA VAL A 67 9.75 -2.56 0.34
C VAL A 67 10.97 -1.69 0.09
N GLU A 68 12.04 -2.32 -0.37
CA GLU A 68 13.32 -1.66 -0.63
C GLU A 68 13.59 -1.53 -2.12
N GLY A 69 14.12 -0.37 -2.50
CA GLY A 69 14.43 -0.02 -3.88
C GLY A 69 13.20 0.37 -4.68
N GLU A 70 13.43 0.54 -5.99
CA GLU A 70 12.39 0.96 -6.92
C GLU A 70 11.32 -0.12 -7.12
N ILE A 71 10.05 0.29 -7.09
CA ILE A 71 8.91 -0.60 -7.34
C ILE A 71 8.76 -0.79 -8.86
N LYS A 72 9.51 -1.73 -9.42
CA LYS A 72 9.47 -2.03 -10.86
C LYS A 72 8.10 -2.52 -11.37
N ASN A 73 7.31 -3.15 -10.50
CA ASN A 73 5.97 -3.65 -10.85
C ASN A 73 5.03 -3.60 -9.64
N LEU A 74 4.16 -2.58 -9.61
CA LEU A 74 3.21 -2.37 -8.51
C LEU A 74 2.13 -3.45 -8.44
N GLU A 75 1.65 -3.93 -9.59
CA GLU A 75 0.58 -4.93 -9.64
C GLU A 75 1.02 -6.24 -8.97
N ILE A 76 2.21 -6.74 -9.33
CA ILE A 76 2.77 -7.95 -8.73
C ILE A 76 3.00 -7.76 -7.22
N LEU A 77 3.50 -6.59 -6.81
CA LEU A 77 3.70 -6.28 -5.39
C LEU A 77 2.38 -6.29 -4.61
N LEU A 78 1.32 -5.68 -5.15
CA LEU A 78 0.00 -5.69 -4.51
C LEU A 78 -0.57 -7.11 -4.45
N SER A 79 -0.53 -7.86 -5.55
CA SER A 79 -0.96 -9.27 -5.56
C SER A 79 -0.23 -10.11 -4.51
N PHE A 80 1.06 -9.85 -4.30
CA PHE A 80 1.82 -10.51 -3.24
C PHE A 80 1.35 -10.08 -1.85
N LEU A 81 1.25 -8.77 -1.58
CA LEU A 81 0.89 -8.22 -0.26
C LEU A 81 -0.54 -8.55 0.18
N PHE A 82 -1.46 -8.82 -0.75
CA PHE A 82 -2.79 -9.32 -0.43
C PHE A 82 -2.77 -10.76 0.12
N GLU A 83 -1.79 -11.55 -0.32
CA GLU A 83 -1.66 -12.95 0.10
C GLU A 83 -0.71 -13.11 1.29
N VAL A 84 0.41 -12.37 1.31
CA VAL A 84 1.52 -12.55 2.26
C VAL A 84 1.87 -11.22 2.89
N ARG A 85 1.73 -11.12 4.22
CA ARG A 85 1.97 -9.87 4.98
C ARG A 85 3.03 -10.01 6.07
N ASP A 86 3.35 -11.22 6.48
CA ASP A 86 4.26 -11.55 7.57
C ASP A 86 5.71 -11.70 7.07
N VAL A 87 6.21 -10.69 6.37
CA VAL A 87 7.60 -10.62 5.88
C VAL A 87 8.26 -9.34 6.36
N GLU A 88 9.59 -9.35 6.49
CA GLU A 88 10.31 -8.19 7.03
C GLU A 88 10.68 -7.20 5.92
N ARG A 89 11.28 -7.74 4.84
CA ARG A 89 11.77 -6.95 3.70
C ARG A 89 11.34 -7.57 2.39
N ILE A 90 11.03 -6.72 1.42
CA ILE A 90 10.56 -7.07 0.09
C ILE A 90 11.41 -6.31 -0.93
N TRP A 91 11.86 -7.01 -1.98
CA TRP A 91 12.43 -6.41 -3.17
C TRP A 91 11.59 -6.82 -4.38
N VAL A 92 11.23 -5.85 -5.21
CA VAL A 92 10.48 -6.08 -6.44
C VAL A 92 11.46 -6.09 -7.62
N ARG A 93 11.71 -7.27 -8.17
CA ARG A 93 12.66 -7.47 -9.28
C ARG A 93 11.95 -7.77 -10.59
N GLU A 94 12.69 -7.74 -11.68
CA GLU A 94 12.18 -8.11 -13.01
C GLU A 94 11.71 -9.56 -13.09
N ASP A 95 12.34 -10.46 -12.33
CA ASP A 95 11.97 -11.87 -12.25
C ASP A 95 10.89 -12.16 -11.18
N GLY A 96 10.51 -11.15 -10.40
CA GLY A 96 9.38 -11.19 -9.47
C GLY A 96 9.71 -10.72 -8.06
N ILE A 97 8.95 -11.22 -7.09
CA ILE A 97 9.08 -10.84 -5.68
C ILE A 97 10.17 -11.65 -4.99
N VAL A 98 11.01 -10.96 -4.24
CA VAL A 98 11.99 -11.53 -3.32
C VAL A 98 11.70 -11.01 -1.92
N THR A 99 11.69 -11.87 -0.91
CA THR A 99 11.52 -11.44 0.49
C THR A 99 12.61 -11.98 1.39
N ARG A 100 12.79 -11.30 2.53
CA ARG A 100 13.62 -11.76 3.63
C ARG A 100 12.79 -11.95 4.88
N TYR A 101 13.09 -13.04 5.59
CA TYR A 101 12.58 -13.33 6.92
C TYR A 101 13.73 -13.92 7.75
N GLY A 102 14.28 -13.15 8.69
CA GLY A 102 15.48 -13.54 9.43
C GLY A 102 16.68 -13.82 8.52
N ASN A 103 17.24 -15.03 8.60
CA ASN A 103 18.37 -15.50 7.78
C ASN A 103 17.94 -16.21 6.47
N LYS A 104 16.64 -16.17 6.14
CA LYS A 104 16.09 -16.83 4.95
C LYS A 104 15.75 -15.79 3.88
N VAL A 105 16.08 -16.11 2.63
CA VAL A 105 15.67 -15.34 1.45
C VAL A 105 14.75 -16.20 0.60
N PHE A 106 13.56 -15.71 0.30
CA PHE A 106 12.57 -16.42 -0.50
C PHE A 106 12.44 -15.79 -1.88
N LEU A 107 12.62 -16.58 -2.94
CA LEU A 107 12.35 -16.17 -4.32
C LEU A 107 10.95 -16.63 -4.72
N TRP A 108 9.99 -15.72 -4.78
CA TRP A 108 8.58 -16.04 -5.03
C TRP A 108 8.24 -16.05 -6.51
N GLY A 109 8.97 -15.29 -7.34
CA GLY A 109 8.60 -15.08 -8.73
C GLY A 109 7.39 -14.15 -8.87
N LYS A 110 6.62 -14.32 -9.94
CA LYS A 110 5.59 -13.34 -10.35
C LYS A 110 4.15 -13.71 -9.99
N ARG A 111 3.88 -14.96 -9.59
CA ARG A 111 2.50 -15.50 -9.48
C ARG A 111 2.40 -16.66 -8.49
N ASN A 112 1.15 -17.11 -8.29
CA ASN A 112 0.76 -18.23 -7.43
C ASN A 112 1.16 -18.00 -5.96
N PHE A 113 1.02 -16.75 -5.50
CA PHE A 113 1.45 -16.35 -4.15
C PHE A 113 0.63 -17.04 -3.06
N ARG A 114 -0.66 -17.26 -3.32
CA ARG A 114 -1.55 -17.97 -2.40
C ARG A 114 -1.11 -19.41 -2.12
N GLU A 115 -0.73 -20.14 -3.17
CA GLU A 115 -0.22 -21.51 -3.04
C GLU A 115 1.16 -21.51 -2.36
N LYS A 116 2.05 -20.61 -2.80
CA LYS A 116 3.41 -20.49 -2.25
C LYS A 116 3.42 -20.05 -0.79
N ARG A 117 2.43 -19.28 -0.35
CA ARG A 117 2.27 -18.89 1.05
C ARG A 117 2.25 -20.13 1.95
N ARG A 118 1.50 -21.17 1.58
CA ARG A 118 1.42 -22.41 2.39
C ARG A 118 2.78 -23.08 2.56
N VAL A 119 3.63 -22.98 1.55
CA VAL A 119 5.01 -23.49 1.59
C VAL A 119 5.88 -22.59 2.46
N TYR A 120 5.80 -21.27 2.26
CA TYR A 120 6.50 -20.27 3.06
C TYR A 120 6.23 -20.44 4.56
N GLU A 121 4.97 -20.56 4.96
CA GLU A 121 4.54 -20.75 6.36
C GLU A 121 5.15 -22.02 6.98
N LYS A 122 5.34 -23.09 6.18
CA LYS A 122 6.00 -24.32 6.63
C LYS A 122 7.51 -24.21 6.72
N LEU A 123 8.13 -23.36 5.90
CA LEU A 123 9.58 -23.21 5.81
C LEU A 123 10.12 -22.11 6.73
N LYS A 124 9.31 -21.09 7.04
CA LYS A 124 9.72 -19.98 7.91
C LYS A 124 10.08 -20.46 9.32
N GLU A 125 9.34 -21.43 9.84
CA GLU A 125 9.50 -22.04 11.16
C GLU A 125 10.64 -23.08 11.23
N LYS A 126 11.19 -23.51 10.09
CA LYS A 126 12.27 -24.50 10.08
C LYS A 126 13.63 -23.84 10.29
N GLU A 127 14.55 -24.56 10.91
CA GLU A 127 15.97 -24.17 11.02
C GLU A 127 16.70 -24.40 9.69
N ILE A 128 16.33 -23.62 8.69
CA ILE A 128 16.95 -23.58 7.37
C ILE A 128 17.55 -22.19 7.18
N GLU A 129 18.77 -22.12 6.68
CA GLU A 129 19.43 -20.88 6.31
C GLU A 129 19.74 -20.84 4.81
N GLY A 130 19.69 -19.63 4.23
CA GLY A 130 20.04 -19.39 2.84
C GLY A 130 18.87 -19.04 1.94
N VAL A 131 18.97 -19.41 0.66
CA VAL A 131 18.02 -19.01 -0.40
C VAL A 131 17.07 -20.16 -0.70
N ILE A 132 15.78 -19.84 -0.71
CA ILE A 132 14.66 -20.76 -0.94
C ILE A 132 13.97 -20.29 -2.22
N ASP A 133 14.20 -21.01 -3.32
CA ASP A 133 13.62 -20.69 -4.62
C ASP A 133 12.31 -21.43 -4.84
N MET A 134 11.21 -20.68 -4.86
CA MET A 134 9.85 -21.18 -5.04
C MET A 134 9.29 -20.78 -6.40
N ARG A 135 10.11 -20.35 -7.36
CA ARG A 135 9.65 -19.90 -8.68
C ARG A 135 9.06 -21.05 -9.50
N TYR A 136 9.46 -22.28 -9.21
CA TYR A 136 9.11 -23.46 -9.97
C TYR A 136 7.86 -24.17 -9.41
N PRO A 137 6.94 -24.66 -10.26
CA PRO A 137 5.68 -25.24 -9.78
C PRO A 137 5.84 -26.52 -8.96
N ASN A 138 6.79 -27.39 -9.33
CA ASN A 138 6.87 -28.76 -8.82
C ASN A 138 8.05 -29.01 -7.88
N TYR A 139 8.93 -28.03 -7.70
CA TYR A 139 10.13 -28.17 -6.88
C TYR A 139 10.49 -26.86 -6.18
N ILE A 140 11.12 -27.02 -5.02
CA ILE A 140 11.71 -25.93 -4.25
C ILE A 140 13.21 -26.17 -4.25
N ILE A 141 13.99 -25.17 -4.67
CA ILE A 141 15.45 -25.27 -4.63
C ILE A 141 15.93 -24.60 -3.35
N LEU A 142 16.59 -25.39 -2.49
CA LEU A 142 17.24 -24.89 -1.28
C LEU A 142 18.73 -24.72 -1.57
N ARG A 143 19.23 -23.51 -1.41
CA ARG A 143 20.66 -23.20 -1.49
C ARG A 143 21.14 -22.80 -0.10
N LYS A 144 21.90 -23.69 0.55
CA LYS A 144 22.60 -23.35 1.80
C LYS A 144 23.59 -22.22 1.51
N GLY A 145 23.65 -21.25 2.41
CA GLY A 145 24.31 -19.96 2.20
C GLY A 145 25.73 -20.04 1.63
N GLY A 146 26.01 -19.14 0.69
CA GLY A 146 27.31 -18.97 0.05
C GLY A 146 27.25 -17.85 -0.98
N ASP A 147 26.98 -16.64 -0.51
CA ASP A 147 27.81 -15.47 -0.78
C ASP A 147 27.12 -14.20 -0.28
N LYS A 148 27.92 -13.38 0.40
CA LYS A 148 27.62 -12.00 0.74
C LYS A 148 26.92 -11.38 -0.46
N ILE A 149 25.66 -10.97 -0.29
CA ILE A 149 24.99 -10.08 -1.25
C ILE A 149 25.96 -8.92 -1.43
N ALA A 150 26.67 -8.91 -2.55
CA ALA A 150 27.55 -7.84 -2.93
C ALA A 150 26.66 -6.60 -2.99
N LYS A 151 26.81 -5.73 -1.99
CA LYS A 151 26.32 -4.36 -2.09
C LYS A 151 27.00 -3.79 -3.32
N ARG A 152 26.20 -3.47 -4.33
CA ARG A 152 26.62 -2.51 -5.35
C ARG A 152 26.32 -1.12 -4.83
#